data_AF-A0A961STE0-F1
#
_entry.id   AF-A0A961STE0-F1
#
_cell.length_a   1.000
_cell.length_b   1.000
_cell.length_c   1.000
_cell.angle_alpha   90.00
_cell.angle_beta   90.00
_cell.angle_gamma   90.00
#
_symmetry.space_group_name_H-M   'P 1'
#
loop_
_entity.id
_entity.type
_entity.pdbx_description
1 polymer ?
#
loop_
_entity_poly.entity_id
_entity_poly.type
_entity_poly.pdbx_seq_one_letter_code
_entity_poly.pdbx_strand_id
1 'polypeptide(L)' 'MPVFDRTEFMGRIARVKARMRAAGIDLLVAADPAGMNYLTGYDGWSFYV' A
#
# COMPACT_ATOMS: atom_id res chain seq x y z
N MET A 1 -15.39 -6.13 6.50
CA MET A 1 -15.84 -5.53 5.23
C MET A 1 -14.82 -4.46 4.89
N PRO A 2 -14.13 -4.51 3.74
CA PRO A 2 -13.09 -3.53 3.43
C PRO A 2 -13.69 -2.12 3.34
N VAL A 3 -12.98 -1.12 3.86
CA VAL A 3 -13.44 0.28 3.92
C VAL A 3 -13.64 0.89 2.53
N PHE A 4 -12.90 0.38 1.53
CA PHE A 4 -12.97 0.78 0.13
C PHE A 4 -13.19 -0.43 -0.78
N ASP A 5 -13.70 -0.19 -1.99
CA ASP A 5 -13.83 -1.22 -3.00
C ASP A 5 -12.45 -1.72 -3.47
N ARG A 6 -12.39 -3.00 -3.90
CA ARG A 6 -11.17 -3.60 -4.45
C ARG A 6 -10.60 -2.79 -5.62
N THR A 7 -11.45 -2.25 -6.49
CA THR A 7 -11.06 -1.43 -7.65
C THR A 7 -10.27 -0.19 -7.23
N GLU A 8 -10.62 0.41 -6.09
CA GLU A 8 -9.91 1.56 -5.56
C GLU A 8 -8.48 1.20 -5.14
N PHE A 9 -8.31 0.10 -4.39
CA PHE A 9 -6.97 -0.38 -4.01
C PHE A 9 -6.10 -0.71 -5.22
N MET A 10 -6.68 -1.32 -6.27
CA MET A 10 -5.95 -1.59 -7.52
C MET A 10 -5.48 -0.28 -8.18
N GLY A 11 -6.30 0.77 -8.14
CA GLY A 11 -5.92 2.11 -8.59
C GLY A 11 -4.78 2.72 -7.76
N ARG A 12 -4.80 2.56 -6.44
CA ARG A 12 -3.71 3.01 -5.54
C ARG A 12 -2.39 2.30 -5.88
N ILE A 13 -2.41 0.98 -6.03
CA ILE A 13 -1.25 0.17 -6.40
C ILE A 13 -0.71 0.59 -7.78
N ALA A 14 -1.57 0.81 -8.77
CA ALA A 14 -1.16 1.22 -10.11
C ALA A 14 -0.41 2.57 -10.09
N ARG A 15 -0.91 3.56 -9.34
CA ARG A 15 -0.25 4.87 -9.18
C ARG A 15 1.12 4.74 -8.51
N VAL A 16 1.23 3.94 -7.46
CA VAL A 16 2.50 3.70 -6.76
C VAL A 16 3.50 3.00 -7.68
N LYS A 17 3.08 1.95 -8.40
CA LYS A 17 3.94 1.26 -9.38
C LYS A 17 4.39 2.19 -10.51
N ALA A 18 3.56 3.11 -10.97
CA ALA A 18 3.95 4.09 -11.98
C ALA A 18 5.06 5.03 -11.47
N ARG A 19 4.95 5.50 -10.23
CA ARG A 19 6.00 6.31 -9.58
C ARG A 19 7.28 5.51 -9.34
N MET A 20 7.17 4.26 -8.90
CA MET A 20 8.31 3.36 -8.73
C MET A 20 9.08 3.20 -10.05
N ARG A 21 8.38 2.92 -11.17
CA ARG A 21 9.00 2.83 -12.49
C ARG A 21 9.69 4.13 -12.91
N ALA A 22 9.04 5.27 -12.71
CA ALA A 22 9.63 6.57 -13.04
C ALA A 22 10.88 6.89 -12.20
N ALA A 23 10.97 6.34 -10.99
CA ALA A 23 12.09 6.52 -10.08
C ALA A 23 13.17 5.40 -10.19
N GLY A 24 13.00 4.42 -11.09
CA GLY A 24 13.92 3.27 -11.19
C GLY A 24 13.90 2.34 -9.97
N ILE A 25 12.77 2.24 -9.27
CA ILE A 25 12.59 1.41 -8.08
C ILE A 25 11.92 0.08 -8.49
N ASP A 26 12.63 -1.03 -8.32
CA ASP A 26 12.10 -2.37 -8.62
C ASP A 26 11.31 -2.98 -7.46
N LEU A 27 11.66 -2.63 -6.22
CA LEU A 27 11.04 -3.16 -5.00
C LEU A 27 10.75 -2.04 -3.99
N LEU A 28 9.56 -2.05 -3.39
CA LEU A 28 9.17 -1.16 -2.31
C LEU A 28 8.88 -1.97 -1.05
N VAL A 29 9.59 -1.66 0.03
CA VAL A 29 9.30 -2.18 1.37
C VAL A 29 8.43 -1.14 2.10
N ALA A 30 7.13 -1.42 2.24
CA ALA A 30 6.21 -0.55 2.97
C ALA A 30 6.29 -0.86 4.48
N ALA A 31 7.21 -0.23 5.19
CA ALA A 31 7.41 -0.40 6.63
C ALA A 31 6.53 0.53 7.49
N ASP A 32 6.05 1.62 6.90
CA ASP A 32 5.13 2.55 7.55
C ASP A 32 3.70 1.97 7.56
N PRO A 33 3.02 1.87 8.73
CA PRO A 33 1.68 1.33 8.83
C PRO A 33 0.65 2.06 7.95
N ALA A 34 0.79 3.38 7.75
CA ALA A 34 -0.14 4.11 6.89
C ALA A 34 0.07 3.73 5.41
N GLY A 35 1.32 3.54 4.97
CA GLY A 35 1.64 2.97 3.66
C GLY A 35 1.06 1.56 3.46
N MET A 36 1.18 0.69 4.46
CA MET A 36 0.60 -0.65 4.44
C MET A 36 -0.92 -0.61 4.33
N ASN A 37 -1.58 0.21 5.14
CA ASN A 37 -3.03 0.41 5.11
C ASN A 37 -3.50 0.96 3.76
N TYR A 38 -2.83 2.00 3.25
CA TYR A 38 -3.20 2.62 2.00
C TYR A 38 -3.18 1.63 0.83
N LEU A 39 -2.20 0.72 0.80
CA LEU A 39 -2.02 -0.25 -0.29
C LEU A 39 -2.86 -1.52 -0.14
N THR A 40 -3.10 -1.98 1.09
CA THR A 40 -3.65 -3.32 1.35
C THR A 40 -4.93 -3.33 2.17
N GLY A 41 -5.27 -2.20 2.80
CA GLY A 41 -6.36 -2.09 3.77
C GLY A 41 -6.03 -2.70 5.14
N TYR A 42 -4.79 -3.14 5.38
CA TYR A 42 -4.36 -3.64 6.68
C TYR A 42 -4.51 -2.54 7.74
N ASP A 43 -5.33 -2.81 8.77
CA ASP A 43 -5.55 -1.92 9.89
C ASP A 43 -5.49 -2.75 11.18
N GLY A 44 -4.36 -2.65 11.86
CA GLY A 44 -4.09 -3.47 13.03
C GLY A 44 -2.90 -2.96 13.82
N TRP A 45 -3.02 -3.00 15.14
CA TRP A 45 -1.92 -2.74 16.04
C TRP A 45 -1.15 -4.04 16.29
N SER A 46 0.00 -4.18 15.65
CA SER A 46 0.84 -5.40 15.71
C SER A 46 2.19 -5.18 16.39
N PHE A 47 2.35 -4.06 17.11
CA PHE A 47 3.54 -3.73 17.90
C PHE A 47 3.57 -4.46 19.26
N TYR A 48 3.34 -5.77 19.27
CA TYR A 48 3.49 -6.56 20.49
C TYR A 48 4.98 -6.73 20.79
N VAL A 49 5.39 -6.33 21.99
CA VAL A 49 6.77 -6.45 22.51
C VAL A 49 6.77 -7.43 23.68
#